data_AF-A0A5R8Y5L9-F1
#
_entry.id   AF-A0A5R8Y5L9-F1
#
_cell.length_a   1.000
_cell.length_b   1.000
_cell.length_c   1.000
_cell.angle_alpha   90.00
_cell.angle_beta   90.00
_cell.angle_gamma   90.00
#
_symmetry.space_group_name_H-M   'P 1'
#
loop_
_entity.id
_entity.type
_entity.pdbx_description
1 polymer ?
#
loop_
_entity_poly.entity_id
_entity_poly.type
_entity_poly.pdbx_seq_one_letter_code
_entity_poly.pdbx_strand_id
1 'polypeptide(L)'
;MDKKDDNQDIVFGIYHSIPMYQENVDQALDDNGSSFTCAEFREAFVRTGQAGASDTYCIKGVLQRLQRKGKIKSGGRGRPYTKVYKPGTIQEVFDIAPEVEACEAEGENTSSIRQDDAIAVIVKPETQNAGAGNSKDAVVIEDKLGNGSAPKTTEQFTGVNLGGKQSGFPGLIAMIIAWFSSVAELCGNYYARFVCFIIQLAQMAILGHFGYTLGSGNQVLQYTYVAMAVGLGLSVPVFMYRGIVACETSKKRIGMLQIVLALLLGFASFGMSASWISASMTNGTFLAKQIEDEKANLENLKREKDENQAKARALEIDAFVECENGGCGRKAKLLRFQATQYKQIALEKQNEVDKVRAETKATPPEEVLLAQAVRNTPFLGAKAEGLLPYYIATVMEIISVLGLALLWRKD
;
A
#
# COMPACT_ATOMS: atom_id res chain seq x y z
N MET A 1 -0.86 -4.85 -9.58
CA MET A 1 -0.13 -3.62 -9.24
C MET A 1 0.86 -4.00 -8.15
N ASP A 2 2.08 -4.34 -8.57
CA ASP A 2 3.16 -4.75 -7.67
C ASP A 2 3.56 -3.59 -6.78
N LYS A 3 3.53 -3.82 -5.47
CA LYS A 3 4.08 -2.88 -4.51
C LYS A 3 5.57 -3.17 -4.41
N LYS A 4 6.32 -2.18 -4.90
CA LYS A 4 7.74 -2.04 -4.68
C LYS A 4 8.00 -2.12 -3.17
N ASP A 5 9.02 -2.90 -2.79
CA ASP A 5 9.73 -2.66 -1.54
C ASP A 5 10.08 -1.16 -1.49
N ASP A 6 9.51 -0.42 -0.55
CA ASP A 6 9.84 0.99 -0.31
C ASP A 6 11.21 1.15 0.39
N ASN A 7 11.94 0.05 0.55
CA ASN A 7 13.39 0.06 0.72
C ASN A 7 14.12 -0.05 -0.63
N GLN A 8 13.50 0.49 -1.70
CA GLN A 8 14.22 0.77 -2.93
C GLN A 8 15.24 1.85 -2.62
N ASP A 9 16.50 1.44 -2.51
CA ASP A 9 17.66 2.29 -2.62
C ASP A 9 17.35 3.37 -3.66
N ILE A 10 17.07 4.59 -3.19
CA ILE A 10 16.56 5.65 -4.07
C ILE A 10 17.67 5.90 -5.09
N VAL A 11 17.46 5.50 -6.34
CA VAL A 11 18.49 5.60 -7.38
C VAL A 11 18.82 7.07 -7.57
N PHE A 12 20.01 7.47 -7.12
CA PHE A 12 20.56 8.80 -7.30
C PHE A 12 20.67 9.15 -8.78
N GLY A 13 21.04 8.19 -9.62
CA GLY A 13 21.12 8.29 -11.08
C GLY A 13 21.79 7.06 -11.70
N ILE A 14 21.67 6.89 -13.02
CA ILE A 14 22.34 5.82 -13.76
C ILE A 14 23.46 6.44 -14.59
N TYR A 15 24.69 5.95 -14.43
CA TYR A 15 25.87 6.44 -15.14
C TYR A 15 26.61 5.25 -15.74
N HIS A 16 26.86 5.25 -17.05
CA HIS A 16 27.44 4.11 -17.78
C HIS A 16 26.72 2.77 -17.50
N SER A 17 25.39 2.82 -17.45
CA SER A 17 24.52 1.67 -17.12
C SER A 17 24.69 1.12 -15.70
N ILE A 18 25.40 1.84 -14.81
CA ILE A 18 25.55 1.49 -13.40
C ILE A 18 24.63 2.40 -12.57
N PRO A 19 23.66 1.83 -11.81
CA PRO A 19 22.82 2.59 -10.91
C PRO A 19 23.63 3.04 -9.69
N MET A 20 23.57 4.32 -9.37
CA MET A 20 24.14 4.94 -8.17
C MET A 20 23.02 5.16 -7.17
N TYR A 21 23.21 4.80 -5.90
CA TYR A 21 22.18 4.90 -4.87
C TYR A 21 22.36 6.15 -4.00
N GLN A 22 21.26 6.79 -3.60
CA GLN A 22 21.26 8.07 -2.87
C GLN A 22 21.93 7.94 -1.49
N GLU A 23 21.71 6.83 -0.79
CA GLU A 23 22.31 6.54 0.51
C GLU A 23 23.84 6.54 0.43
N ASN A 24 24.42 5.78 -0.50
CA ASN A 24 25.86 5.73 -0.73
C ASN A 24 26.45 7.10 -1.09
N VAL A 25 25.72 7.91 -1.85
CA VAL A 25 26.16 9.27 -2.22
C VAL A 25 26.17 10.20 -1.02
N ASP A 26 25.16 10.10 -0.14
CA ASP A 26 25.06 10.93 1.06
C ASP A 26 26.11 10.49 2.10
N GLN A 27 26.30 9.19 2.32
CA GLN A 27 27.37 8.66 3.18
C GLN A 27 28.75 9.11 2.73
N ALA A 28 29.05 9.04 1.42
CA ALA A 28 30.34 9.51 0.91
C ALA A 28 30.51 11.03 0.99
N LEU A 29 29.42 11.79 0.95
CA LEU A 29 29.48 13.22 1.26
C LEU A 29 29.83 13.40 2.73
N ASP A 30 29.13 12.74 3.65
CA ASP A 30 29.30 12.90 5.09
C ASP A 30 30.70 12.52 5.58
N ASP A 31 31.30 11.49 4.99
CA ASP A 31 32.70 11.06 5.23
C ASP A 31 33.76 12.11 4.88
N ASN A 32 33.42 13.12 4.07
CA ASN A 32 34.33 14.19 3.66
C ASN A 32 34.17 15.45 4.53
N GLY A 33 35.23 16.26 4.63
CA GLY A 33 35.17 17.56 5.29
C GLY A 33 34.23 18.57 4.60
N SER A 34 34.14 19.79 5.15
CA SER A 34 33.37 20.90 4.55
C SER A 34 33.89 21.31 3.16
N SER A 35 35.15 20.99 2.86
CA SER A 35 35.80 21.14 1.56
C SER A 35 36.51 19.83 1.20
N PHE A 36 36.39 19.37 -0.05
CA PHE A 36 37.01 18.12 -0.50
C PHE A 36 37.34 18.13 -2.00
N THR A 37 38.33 17.34 -2.41
CA THR A 37 38.73 17.14 -3.81
C THR A 37 37.97 16.00 -4.47
N CYS A 38 38.04 15.91 -5.80
CA CYS A 38 37.43 14.80 -6.54
C CYS A 38 38.05 13.44 -6.17
N ALA A 39 39.31 13.41 -5.74
CA ALA A 39 40.00 12.20 -5.31
C ALA A 39 39.49 11.74 -3.94
N GLU A 40 39.40 12.66 -2.98
CA GLU A 40 38.87 12.39 -1.63
C GLU A 40 37.41 11.91 -1.69
N PHE A 41 36.57 12.54 -2.53
CA PHE A 41 35.20 12.05 -2.74
C PHE A 41 35.16 10.64 -3.33
N ARG A 42 36.04 10.33 -4.27
CA ARG A 42 36.12 8.99 -4.86
C ARG A 42 36.50 7.94 -3.82
N GLU A 43 37.51 8.22 -3.00
CA GLU A 43 37.95 7.31 -1.95
C GLU A 43 36.84 7.05 -0.94
N ALA A 44 36.13 8.10 -0.50
CA ALA A 44 34.95 7.97 0.35
C ALA A 44 33.86 7.13 -0.32
N PHE A 45 33.56 7.38 -1.60
CA PHE A 45 32.53 6.67 -2.33
C PHE A 45 32.87 5.19 -2.57
N VAL A 46 34.14 4.85 -2.77
CA VAL A 46 34.59 3.45 -2.86
C VAL A 46 34.38 2.71 -1.53
N ARG A 47 34.57 3.38 -0.38
CA ARG A 47 34.35 2.77 0.95
C ARG A 47 32.88 2.38 1.21
N THR A 48 31.92 3.01 0.52
CA THR A 48 30.49 2.65 0.62
C THR A 48 30.14 1.33 -0.08
N GLY A 49 31.05 0.75 -0.86
CA GLY A 49 30.78 -0.48 -1.62
C GLY A 49 29.96 -0.28 -2.91
N GLN A 50 29.70 0.97 -3.31
CA GLN A 50 28.95 1.29 -4.52
C GLN A 50 29.65 0.81 -5.80
N ALA A 51 28.93 0.03 -6.62
CA ALA A 51 29.41 -0.38 -7.94
C ALA A 51 29.69 0.85 -8.82
N GLY A 52 30.83 0.84 -9.52
CA GLY A 52 31.26 1.96 -10.37
C GLY A 52 31.88 3.15 -9.61
N ALA A 53 32.05 3.08 -8.28
CA ALA A 53 32.66 4.15 -7.50
C ALA A 53 34.12 4.46 -7.87
N SER A 54 34.84 3.50 -8.47
CA SER A 54 36.21 3.71 -8.98
C SER A 54 36.26 4.37 -10.36
N ASP A 55 35.14 4.45 -11.09
CA ASP A 55 35.09 5.04 -12.42
C ASP A 55 35.05 6.57 -12.36
N THR A 56 36.06 7.18 -12.98
CA THR A 56 36.21 8.64 -13.06
C THR A 56 35.00 9.33 -13.70
N TYR A 57 34.38 8.72 -14.71
CA TYR A 57 33.24 9.33 -15.39
C TYR A 57 31.96 9.28 -14.56
N CYS A 58 31.72 8.16 -13.87
CA CYS A 58 30.62 8.03 -12.91
C CYS A 58 30.73 9.06 -11.78
N ILE A 59 31.91 9.20 -11.17
CA ILE A 59 32.16 10.19 -10.12
C ILE A 59 31.89 11.63 -10.60
N LYS A 60 32.37 11.99 -11.79
CA LYS A 60 32.12 13.32 -12.37
C LYS A 60 30.62 13.56 -12.58
N GLY A 61 29.88 12.56 -13.04
CA GLY A 61 28.43 12.63 -13.23
C GLY A 61 27.66 12.82 -11.92
N VAL A 62 28.10 12.13 -10.85
CA VAL A 62 27.53 12.28 -9.50
C VAL A 62 27.80 13.68 -8.94
N LEU A 63 29.05 14.15 -8.97
CA LEU A 63 29.43 15.49 -8.50
C LEU A 63 28.71 16.61 -9.27
N GLN A 64 28.59 16.48 -10.59
CA GLN A 64 27.84 17.46 -11.39
C GLN A 64 26.36 17.51 -10.99
N ARG A 65 25.75 16.35 -10.69
CA ARG A 65 24.36 16.28 -10.24
C ARG A 65 24.19 16.82 -8.82
N LEU A 66 25.13 16.56 -7.91
CA LEU A 66 25.15 17.16 -6.58
C LEU A 66 25.25 18.70 -6.63
N GLN A 67 26.06 19.23 -7.54
CA GLN A 67 26.16 20.66 -7.78
C GLN A 67 24.84 21.25 -8.30
N ARG A 68 24.17 20.57 -9.26
CA ARG A 68 22.84 20.99 -9.75
C ARG A 68 21.76 20.94 -8.68
N LYS A 69 21.81 19.96 -7.77
CA LYS A 69 20.93 19.86 -6.59
C LYS A 69 21.27 20.91 -5.51
N GLY A 70 22.34 21.68 -5.68
CA GLY A 70 22.76 22.69 -4.71
C GLY A 70 23.32 22.12 -3.41
N LYS A 71 23.72 20.83 -3.38
CA LYS A 71 24.35 20.20 -2.20
C LYS A 71 25.84 20.58 -2.07
N ILE A 72 26.49 20.91 -3.18
CA ILE A 72 27.91 21.33 -3.23
C ILE A 72 28.11 22.50 -4.20
N LYS A 73 29.18 23.28 -3.98
CA LYS A 73 29.69 24.31 -4.90
C LYS A 73 31.04 23.87 -5.45
N SER A 74 31.24 24.01 -6.77
CA SER A 74 32.55 23.77 -7.40
C SER A 74 33.44 25.01 -7.26
N GLY A 75 34.68 24.82 -6.82
CA GLY A 75 35.68 25.87 -6.82
C GLY A 75 36.26 26.22 -8.20
N GLY A 76 35.93 25.46 -9.26
CA GLY A 76 36.54 25.60 -10.59
C GLY A 76 37.62 24.55 -10.90
N ARG A 77 38.35 24.69 -12.01
CA ARG A 77 39.36 23.71 -12.43
C ARG A 77 40.47 23.59 -11.38
N GLY A 78 40.67 22.40 -10.85
CA GLY A 78 41.72 22.08 -9.88
C GLY A 78 41.49 22.60 -8.46
N ARG A 79 40.33 23.22 -8.17
CA ARG A 79 39.97 23.67 -6.83
C ARG A 79 39.00 22.69 -6.16
N PRO A 80 39.03 22.58 -4.81
CA PRO A 80 38.14 21.67 -4.10
C PRO A 80 36.66 22.09 -4.24
N TYR A 81 35.78 21.13 -4.00
CA TYR A 81 34.34 21.33 -3.84
C TYR A 81 34.05 21.71 -2.39
N THR A 82 33.04 22.55 -2.17
CA THR A 82 32.60 22.95 -0.83
C THR A 82 31.17 22.50 -0.60
N LYS A 83 30.88 21.85 0.53
CA LYS A 83 29.51 21.49 0.92
C LYS A 83 28.68 22.75 1.15
N VAL A 84 27.45 22.76 0.63
CA VAL A 84 26.49 23.84 0.88
C VAL A 84 25.51 23.36 1.93
N TYR A 85 25.76 23.73 3.18
CA TYR A 85 24.77 23.54 4.23
C TYR A 85 23.61 24.52 3.99
N LYS A 86 22.40 23.99 3.78
CA LYS A 86 21.20 24.84 3.82
C LYS A 86 20.98 25.23 5.28
N PRO A 87 21.00 26.53 5.63
CA PRO A 87 20.65 26.96 6.98
C PRO A 87 19.17 26.65 7.21
N GLY A 88 18.91 25.60 7.98
CA GLY A 88 17.59 25.00 8.18
C GLY A 88 17.63 23.70 8.99
N THR A 89 18.79 23.04 9.04
CA THR A 89 19.07 21.91 9.93
C THR A 89 20.21 22.31 10.86
N ILE A 90 19.91 23.15 11.86
CA ILE A 90 20.85 23.48 12.94
C ILE A 90 20.41 22.68 14.17
N GLN A 91 20.87 21.45 14.25
CA GLN A 91 21.14 20.76 15.51
C GLN A 91 22.48 20.07 15.26
N GLU A 92 23.45 20.25 16.15
CA GLU A 92 24.85 19.75 16.03
C GLU A 92 25.86 20.63 15.28
N VAL A 93 25.98 21.92 15.62
CA VAL A 93 27.28 22.61 15.59
C VAL A 93 27.36 23.60 16.75
N PHE A 94 27.34 23.10 17.99
CA PHE A 94 27.80 23.82 19.18
C PHE A 94 28.29 22.80 20.20
N ASP A 95 29.39 22.11 19.90
CA ASP A 95 30.19 21.37 20.87
C ASP A 95 31.64 21.23 20.37
N ILE A 96 32.27 22.35 20.00
CA ILE A 96 33.73 22.51 20.09
C ILE A 96 34.00 23.98 20.40
N ALA A 97 33.94 24.35 21.68
CA ALA A 97 34.64 25.53 22.15
C ALA A 97 36.06 25.06 22.53
N PRO A 98 37.13 25.53 21.86
CA PRO A 98 38.44 25.46 22.48
C PRO A 98 38.48 26.45 23.65
N GLU A 99 38.92 25.98 24.82
CA GLU A 99 39.47 26.84 25.85
C GLU A 99 40.53 27.73 25.19
N VAL A 100 40.28 29.04 25.15
CA VAL A 100 41.30 30.02 24.84
C VAL A 100 41.46 30.89 26.07
N GLU A 101 42.61 30.72 26.69
CA GLU A 101 43.14 31.53 27.78
C GLU A 101 43.12 33.03 27.45
N ALA A 102 43.13 33.77 28.54
CA ALA A 102 42.91 35.20 28.65
C ALA A 102 43.85 36.08 27.80
N CYS A 103 43.31 37.27 27.54
CA CYS A 103 43.91 38.45 26.95
C CYS A 103 45.23 38.91 27.61
N GLU A 104 46.13 39.45 26.78
CA GLU A 104 46.81 40.71 27.05
C GLU A 104 46.85 41.57 25.76
N ALA A 105 46.98 42.89 25.98
CA ALA A 105 46.76 44.03 25.08
C ALA A 105 47.77 44.08 23.89
N GLU A 106 47.66 44.90 22.84
CA GLU A 106 47.37 46.34 22.70
C GLU A 106 47.03 46.64 21.22
N GLY A 107 46.43 47.81 20.93
CA GLY A 107 46.58 48.46 19.62
C GLY A 107 45.33 49.07 19.00
N GLU A 108 45.27 50.40 19.04
CA GLU A 108 44.45 51.33 18.25
C GLU A 108 44.37 50.94 16.74
N ASN A 109 43.38 51.28 15.91
CA ASN A 109 42.81 52.62 15.66
C ASN A 109 41.56 52.56 14.73
N THR A 110 40.56 53.40 15.02
CA THR A 110 39.64 54.14 14.12
C THR A 110 39.21 53.60 12.73
N SER A 111 37.90 53.48 12.47
CA SER A 111 37.08 54.54 11.83
C SER A 111 35.82 54.06 11.07
N SER A 112 34.82 54.94 11.11
CA SER A 112 33.69 55.14 10.19
C SER A 112 32.42 54.31 10.38
N ILE A 113 31.47 55.02 10.97
CA ILE A 113 30.02 54.89 10.94
C ILE A 113 29.51 55.02 9.50
N ARG A 114 28.60 54.13 9.09
CA ARG A 114 27.51 54.46 8.14
C ARG A 114 26.27 53.65 8.47
N GLN A 115 25.22 54.38 8.81
CA GLN A 115 23.82 53.98 8.93
C GLN A 115 23.15 54.04 7.54
N ASP A 116 21.95 53.45 7.45
CA ASP A 116 21.00 53.37 6.33
C ASP A 116 21.19 52.08 5.50
N ASP A 117 20.24 51.14 5.43
CA ASP A 117 18.87 51.31 4.94
C ASP A 117 17.81 50.48 5.71
N ALA A 118 16.69 51.12 6.04
CA ALA A 118 15.45 50.47 6.46
C ALA A 118 14.51 50.31 5.27
N ILE A 119 14.17 49.07 4.91
CA ILE A 119 13.17 48.74 3.89
C ILE A 119 11.78 48.80 4.52
N ALA A 120 10.98 49.80 4.14
CA ALA A 120 9.55 49.86 4.43
C ALA A 120 8.78 49.09 3.35
N VAL A 121 8.16 47.95 3.71
CA VAL A 121 7.14 47.30 2.88
C VAL A 121 5.77 47.73 3.40
N ILE A 122 5.11 48.60 2.63
CA ILE A 122 3.72 49.01 2.83
C ILE A 122 2.84 47.90 2.22
N VAL A 123 2.10 47.18 3.06
CA VAL A 123 1.00 46.31 2.61
C VAL A 123 -0.30 47.08 2.78
N LYS A 124 -0.95 47.44 1.67
CA LYS A 124 -2.33 47.95 1.65
C LYS A 124 -3.30 46.80 1.99
N PRO A 125 -4.33 47.02 2.82
CA PRO A 125 -5.43 46.08 2.95
C PRO A 125 -6.46 46.35 1.85
N GLU A 126 -6.81 45.32 1.08
CA GLU A 126 -8.01 45.34 0.24
C GLU A 126 -9.19 44.75 1.01
N THR A 127 -10.25 45.53 0.98
CA THR A 127 -11.52 45.40 1.67
C THR A 127 -12.39 44.26 1.13
N GLN A 128 -13.15 43.70 2.07
CA GLN A 128 -14.28 42.80 1.88
C GLN A 128 -15.34 43.37 0.93
N ASN A 129 -16.03 42.49 0.21
CA ASN A 129 -17.45 42.70 -0.12
C ASN A 129 -18.25 41.44 0.17
N ALA A 130 -19.29 41.66 0.97
CA ALA A 130 -20.33 40.72 1.34
C ALA A 130 -21.31 40.51 0.17
N GLY A 131 -21.89 39.32 0.13
CA GLY A 131 -23.04 38.99 -0.73
C GLY A 131 -23.91 37.96 -0.03
N ALA A 132 -24.96 38.44 0.61
CA ALA A 132 -25.98 37.67 1.30
C ALA A 132 -26.94 36.96 0.31
N GLY A 133 -27.51 35.83 0.73
CA GLY A 133 -28.60 35.15 0.03
C GLY A 133 -29.16 33.99 0.84
N ASN A 134 -30.31 34.24 1.48
CA ASN A 134 -31.07 33.37 2.39
C ASN A 134 -31.68 32.10 1.75
N SER A 135 -32.01 31.12 2.61
CA SER A 135 -33.36 30.51 2.81
C SER A 135 -33.25 29.00 3.05
N LYS A 136 -33.41 28.55 4.31
CA LYS A 136 -34.60 27.87 4.91
C LYS A 136 -34.96 26.51 4.29
N ASP A 137 -34.83 25.47 5.10
CA ASP A 137 -35.86 24.46 5.49
C ASP A 137 -35.12 23.32 6.21
N ALA A 138 -35.12 23.25 7.55
CA ALA A 138 -36.11 22.58 8.40
C ALA A 138 -36.47 21.16 7.93
N VAL A 139 -35.88 20.12 8.55
CA VAL A 139 -36.64 18.94 9.02
C VAL A 139 -35.96 18.37 10.27
N VAL A 140 -36.70 18.44 11.37
CA VAL A 140 -36.53 17.67 12.61
C VAL A 140 -37.20 16.32 12.40
N ILE A 141 -36.51 15.21 12.71
CA ILE A 141 -37.16 13.97 13.15
C ILE A 141 -36.34 13.44 14.32
N GLU A 142 -36.84 13.71 15.54
CA GLU A 142 -36.68 12.78 16.65
C GLU A 142 -37.60 11.59 16.39
N ASP A 143 -37.13 10.37 16.65
CA ASP A 143 -38.04 9.36 17.16
C ASP A 143 -37.35 8.49 18.21
N LYS A 144 -37.97 8.52 19.39
CA LYS A 144 -37.74 7.64 20.53
C LYS A 144 -38.52 6.36 20.27
N LEU A 145 -37.95 5.20 20.59
CA LEU A 145 -38.61 3.95 21.02
C LEU A 145 -37.46 2.92 21.13
N GLY A 146 -37.29 2.09 22.15
CA GLY A 146 -38.11 1.74 23.30
C GLY A 146 -37.53 0.42 23.83
N ASN A 147 -37.37 0.32 25.15
CA ASN A 147 -36.99 -0.89 25.86
C ASN A 147 -37.95 -2.06 25.58
N GLY A 148 -37.42 -3.29 25.59
CA GLY A 148 -38.20 -4.52 25.75
C GLY A 148 -37.30 -5.76 25.61
N SER A 149 -36.64 -6.20 26.68
CA SER A 149 -37.05 -7.33 27.54
C SER A 149 -37.17 -8.68 26.83
N ALA A 150 -36.25 -9.58 27.19
CA ALA A 150 -36.28 -11.02 26.91
C ALA A 150 -37.51 -11.73 27.48
N PRO A 151 -37.73 -12.99 27.05
CA PRO A 151 -37.84 -14.05 28.05
C PRO A 151 -36.95 -15.27 27.77
N LYS A 152 -36.45 -15.81 28.88
CA LYS A 152 -35.99 -17.20 29.10
C LYS A 152 -37.19 -18.16 28.88
N THR A 153 -37.08 -19.44 28.53
CA THR A 153 -36.56 -20.61 29.27
C THR A 153 -36.88 -21.84 28.39
N THR A 154 -35.93 -22.75 28.10
CA THR A 154 -35.67 -24.07 28.76
C THR A 154 -36.44 -25.24 28.13
N GLU A 155 -35.69 -26.22 27.60
CA GLU A 155 -35.80 -27.69 27.82
C GLU A 155 -34.76 -28.39 26.91
N GLN A 156 -33.63 -28.84 27.47
CA GLN A 156 -33.36 -30.23 27.86
C GLN A 156 -33.73 -31.27 26.80
N PHE A 157 -32.73 -31.81 26.08
CA PHE A 157 -32.68 -33.25 25.84
C PHE A 157 -31.24 -33.75 25.73
N THR A 158 -31.10 -35.00 26.15
CA THR A 158 -29.94 -35.69 26.69
C THR A 158 -28.93 -36.20 25.66
N GLY A 159 -27.66 -36.14 26.05
CA GLY A 159 -26.58 -37.11 25.84
C GLY A 159 -26.59 -38.01 24.60
N VAL A 160 -25.62 -37.77 23.72
CA VAL A 160 -24.85 -38.85 23.09
C VAL A 160 -23.38 -38.48 23.16
N ASN A 161 -22.65 -39.21 24.01
CA ASN A 161 -21.21 -39.20 24.07
C ASN A 161 -20.72 -40.21 23.03
N LEU A 162 -20.26 -39.74 21.87
CA LEU A 162 -19.47 -40.52 20.93
C LEU A 162 -18.11 -39.87 20.81
N GLY A 163 -17.17 -40.38 21.60
CA GLY A 163 -15.75 -40.18 21.39
C GLY A 163 -15.37 -40.73 20.02
N GLY A 164 -14.69 -39.90 19.23
CA GLY A 164 -14.18 -40.29 17.91
C GLY A 164 -13.62 -39.08 17.17
N LYS A 165 -12.34 -38.80 17.36
CA LYS A 165 -11.55 -37.95 16.45
C LYS A 165 -11.65 -38.53 15.03
N GLN A 166 -12.44 -37.94 14.15
CA GLN A 166 -12.25 -38.03 12.70
C GLN A 166 -12.61 -36.70 12.02
N SER A 167 -11.59 -36.11 11.39
CA SER A 167 -11.57 -35.07 10.36
C SER A 167 -12.93 -34.55 9.85
N GLY A 168 -13.24 -33.29 10.13
CA GLY A 168 -14.46 -32.57 9.70
C GLY A 168 -14.52 -32.11 8.24
N PHE A 169 -13.83 -32.78 7.31
CA PHE A 169 -13.83 -32.44 5.88
C PHE A 169 -14.78 -33.29 5.00
N PRO A 170 -14.95 -34.61 5.24
CA PRO A 170 -15.87 -35.44 4.43
C PRO A 170 -17.34 -35.12 4.68
N GLY A 171 -17.69 -34.69 5.90
CA GLY A 171 -19.07 -34.41 6.30
C GLY A 171 -19.65 -33.15 5.63
N LEU A 172 -18.85 -32.11 5.44
CA LEU A 172 -19.28 -30.89 4.75
C LEU A 172 -19.52 -31.16 3.26
N ILE A 173 -18.64 -31.94 2.62
CA ILE A 173 -18.79 -32.35 1.22
C ILE A 173 -20.04 -33.23 1.06
N ALA A 174 -20.26 -34.21 1.95
CA ALA A 174 -21.45 -35.05 1.93
C ALA A 174 -22.75 -34.26 2.18
N MET A 175 -22.72 -33.26 3.07
CA MET A 175 -23.87 -32.41 3.37
C MET A 175 -24.19 -31.44 2.21
N ILE A 176 -23.17 -30.88 1.55
CA ILE A 176 -23.34 -30.06 0.34
C ILE A 176 -23.91 -30.93 -0.79
N ILE A 177 -23.39 -32.13 -1.00
CA ILE A 177 -23.90 -33.06 -2.01
C ILE A 177 -25.37 -33.44 -1.72
N ALA A 178 -25.73 -33.76 -0.46
CA ALA A 178 -27.09 -34.13 -0.08
C ALA A 178 -28.09 -32.95 -0.18
N TRP A 179 -27.65 -31.73 0.16
CA TRP A 179 -28.47 -30.52 0.07
C TRP A 179 -28.71 -30.12 -1.39
N PHE A 180 -27.68 -30.21 -2.25
CA PHE A 180 -27.83 -30.02 -3.69
C PHE A 180 -28.75 -31.06 -4.33
N SER A 181 -28.66 -32.33 -3.93
CA SER A 181 -29.56 -33.39 -4.43
C SER A 181 -31.03 -33.15 -4.09
N SER A 182 -31.34 -32.59 -2.90
CA SER A 182 -32.73 -32.40 -2.44
C SER A 182 -33.41 -31.16 -3.05
N VAL A 183 -32.64 -30.12 -3.37
CA VAL A 183 -33.13 -28.90 -4.06
C VAL A 183 -33.19 -29.11 -5.58
N ALA A 184 -32.39 -30.05 -6.11
CA ALA A 184 -32.32 -30.40 -7.52
C ALA A 184 -33.58 -31.09 -8.09
N GLU A 185 -34.38 -31.77 -7.25
CA GLU A 185 -35.39 -32.72 -7.75
C GLU A 185 -36.71 -32.11 -8.29
N LEU A 186 -37.13 -30.88 -7.93
CA LEU A 186 -38.46 -30.37 -8.36
C LEU A 186 -38.48 -29.06 -9.16
N CYS A 187 -37.60 -28.10 -8.87
CA CYS A 187 -37.35 -26.91 -9.71
C CYS A 187 -35.91 -26.89 -10.26
N GLY A 188 -35.19 -27.97 -9.97
CA GLY A 188 -33.76 -27.94 -9.80
C GLY A 188 -32.93 -28.37 -10.99
N ASN A 189 -33.50 -28.97 -12.04
CA ASN A 189 -32.73 -29.22 -13.27
C ASN A 189 -32.40 -27.92 -14.02
N TYR A 190 -33.35 -26.98 -14.13
CA TYR A 190 -33.09 -25.68 -14.75
C TYR A 190 -32.23 -24.78 -13.86
N TYR A 191 -32.49 -24.76 -12.55
CA TYR A 191 -31.68 -23.99 -11.61
C TYR A 191 -30.25 -24.54 -11.49
N ALA A 192 -30.06 -25.86 -11.42
CA ALA A 192 -28.71 -26.46 -11.42
C ALA A 192 -27.98 -26.19 -12.73
N ARG A 193 -28.66 -26.28 -13.89
CA ARG A 193 -28.09 -25.88 -15.19
C ARG A 193 -27.64 -24.43 -15.18
N PHE A 194 -28.47 -23.55 -14.64
CA PHE A 194 -28.13 -22.13 -14.51
C PHE A 194 -26.94 -21.92 -13.57
N VAL A 195 -26.93 -22.52 -12.38
CA VAL A 195 -25.83 -22.41 -11.42
C VAL A 195 -24.52 -22.95 -12.00
N CYS A 196 -24.52 -24.13 -12.62
CA CYS A 196 -23.34 -24.68 -13.28
C CYS A 196 -22.86 -23.79 -14.44
N PHE A 197 -23.78 -23.18 -15.20
CA PHE A 197 -23.44 -22.23 -16.24
C PHE A 197 -22.80 -20.95 -15.68
N ILE A 198 -23.32 -20.40 -14.57
CA ILE A 198 -22.74 -19.25 -13.89
C ILE A 198 -21.34 -19.59 -13.35
N ILE A 199 -21.17 -20.76 -12.72
CA ILE A 199 -19.86 -21.22 -12.22
C ILE A 199 -18.87 -21.38 -13.37
N GLN A 200 -19.31 -21.90 -14.51
CA GLN A 200 -18.50 -22.01 -15.72
C GLN A 200 -18.10 -20.64 -16.28
N LEU A 201 -19.03 -19.67 -16.32
CA LEU A 201 -18.72 -18.29 -16.71
C LEU A 201 -17.72 -17.64 -15.74
N ALA A 202 -17.89 -17.86 -14.44
CA ALA A 202 -16.94 -17.39 -13.43
C ALA A 202 -15.56 -18.01 -13.62
N GLN A 203 -15.47 -19.32 -13.89
CA GLN A 203 -14.21 -20.00 -14.19
C GLN A 203 -13.57 -19.46 -15.47
N MET A 204 -14.35 -19.23 -16.54
CA MET A 204 -13.84 -18.60 -17.76
C MET A 204 -13.32 -17.18 -17.51
N ALA A 205 -13.99 -16.40 -16.66
CA ALA A 205 -13.53 -15.06 -16.28
C ALA A 205 -12.21 -15.13 -15.50
N ILE A 206 -12.08 -16.06 -14.55
CA ILE A 206 -10.83 -16.30 -13.79
C ILE A 206 -9.69 -16.70 -14.73
N LEU A 207 -9.92 -17.69 -15.59
CA LEU A 207 -8.93 -18.17 -16.55
C LEU A 207 -8.56 -17.09 -17.58
N GLY A 208 -9.54 -16.34 -18.07
CA GLY A 208 -9.33 -15.21 -18.96
C GLY A 208 -8.49 -14.12 -18.30
N HIS A 209 -8.79 -13.78 -17.05
CA HIS A 209 -8.00 -12.81 -16.31
C HIS A 209 -6.57 -13.29 -16.08
N PHE A 210 -6.39 -14.56 -15.73
CA PHE A 210 -5.07 -15.18 -15.62
C PHE A 210 -4.28 -15.09 -16.93
N GLY A 211 -4.92 -15.46 -18.06
CA GLY A 211 -4.31 -15.32 -19.39
C GLY A 211 -3.94 -13.88 -19.72
N TYR A 212 -4.79 -12.91 -19.37
CA TYR A 212 -4.51 -11.49 -19.54
C TYR A 212 -3.29 -11.04 -18.73
N THR A 213 -3.13 -11.53 -17.50
CA THR A 213 -1.98 -11.20 -16.65
C THR A 213 -0.66 -11.80 -17.19
N LEU A 214 -0.70 -12.99 -17.78
CA LEU A 214 0.48 -13.65 -18.34
C LEU A 214 1.07 -12.92 -19.56
N GLY A 215 0.26 -12.20 -20.34
CA GLY A 215 0.74 -11.51 -21.54
C GLY A 215 1.60 -10.25 -21.28
N SER A 216 1.78 -9.85 -20.02
CA SER A 216 2.76 -8.85 -19.53
C SER A 216 2.98 -7.63 -20.44
N GLY A 217 1.92 -6.91 -20.79
CA GLY A 217 1.99 -5.64 -21.52
C GLY A 217 2.03 -5.73 -23.06
N ASN A 218 2.13 -6.94 -23.64
CA ASN A 218 1.94 -7.12 -25.07
C ASN A 218 0.49 -7.56 -25.37
N GLN A 219 -0.28 -6.68 -26.00
CA GLN A 219 -1.70 -6.91 -26.29
C GLN A 219 -1.96 -8.20 -27.07
N VAL A 220 -1.11 -8.53 -28.06
CA VAL A 220 -1.29 -9.73 -28.88
C VAL A 220 -1.11 -10.99 -28.02
N LEU A 221 -0.10 -11.02 -27.16
CA LEU A 221 0.10 -12.13 -26.24
C LEU A 221 -1.03 -12.23 -25.21
N GLN A 222 -1.50 -11.10 -24.68
CA GLN A 222 -2.64 -11.06 -23.75
C GLN A 222 -3.89 -11.69 -24.37
N TYR A 223 -4.31 -11.25 -25.55
CA TYR A 223 -5.49 -11.82 -26.21
C TYR A 223 -5.31 -13.29 -26.59
N THR A 224 -4.09 -13.69 -26.97
CA THR A 224 -3.78 -15.09 -27.29
C THR A 224 -3.92 -15.97 -26.04
N TYR A 225 -3.33 -15.57 -24.91
CA TYR A 225 -3.43 -16.32 -23.66
C TYR A 225 -4.85 -16.33 -23.10
N VAL A 226 -5.60 -15.21 -23.19
CA VAL A 226 -7.03 -15.17 -22.83
C VAL A 226 -7.82 -16.18 -23.66
N ALA A 227 -7.64 -16.18 -24.98
CA ALA A 227 -8.35 -17.08 -25.88
C ALA A 227 -8.00 -18.55 -25.60
N MET A 228 -6.74 -18.86 -25.33
CA MET A 228 -6.30 -20.21 -24.95
C MET A 228 -6.89 -20.64 -23.61
N ALA A 229 -6.87 -19.78 -22.60
CA ALA A 229 -7.36 -20.10 -21.26
C ALA A 229 -8.89 -20.26 -21.22
N VAL A 230 -9.63 -19.38 -21.89
CA VAL A 230 -11.09 -19.50 -22.05
C VAL A 230 -11.46 -20.72 -22.90
N GLY A 231 -10.71 -20.96 -23.99
CA GLY A 231 -10.88 -22.14 -24.83
C GLY A 231 -10.65 -23.44 -24.06
N LEU A 232 -9.65 -23.49 -23.18
CA LEU A 232 -9.43 -24.60 -22.27
C LEU A 232 -10.66 -24.79 -21.36
N GLY A 233 -11.13 -23.73 -20.69
CA GLY A 233 -12.29 -23.78 -19.82
C GLY A 233 -13.54 -24.33 -20.50
N LEU A 234 -13.80 -23.95 -21.76
CA LEU A 234 -14.93 -24.47 -22.55
C LEU A 234 -14.74 -25.92 -23.01
N SER A 235 -13.51 -26.33 -23.31
CA SER A 235 -13.23 -27.64 -23.89
C SER A 235 -13.45 -28.79 -22.90
N VAL A 236 -13.15 -28.57 -21.62
CA VAL A 236 -13.23 -29.57 -20.55
C VAL A 236 -14.63 -30.18 -20.40
N PRO A 237 -15.73 -29.41 -20.18
CA PRO A 237 -17.06 -29.99 -20.07
C PRO A 237 -17.54 -30.65 -21.38
N VAL A 238 -17.12 -30.14 -22.53
CA VAL A 238 -17.47 -30.71 -23.85
C VAL A 238 -16.83 -32.09 -24.05
N PHE A 239 -15.55 -32.23 -23.70
CA PHE A 239 -14.85 -33.52 -23.78
C PHE A 239 -15.41 -34.51 -22.77
N MET A 240 -15.71 -34.06 -21.54
CA MET A 240 -16.32 -34.91 -20.51
C MET A 240 -17.69 -35.44 -20.97
N TYR A 241 -18.57 -34.56 -21.46
CA TYR A 241 -19.88 -34.92 -22.00
C TYR A 241 -19.77 -35.91 -23.17
N ARG A 242 -18.93 -35.60 -24.17
CA ARG A 242 -18.72 -36.50 -25.33
C ARG A 242 -18.17 -37.85 -24.91
N GLY A 243 -17.29 -37.88 -23.91
CA GLY A 243 -16.74 -39.09 -23.34
C GLY A 243 -17.81 -39.99 -22.71
N ILE A 244 -18.69 -39.42 -21.89
CA ILE A 244 -19.80 -40.13 -21.24
C ILE A 244 -20.74 -40.73 -22.30
N VAL A 245 -21.20 -39.92 -23.27
CA VAL A 245 -22.11 -40.38 -24.33
C VAL A 245 -21.47 -41.47 -25.22
N ALA A 246 -20.17 -41.36 -25.51
CA ALA A 246 -19.45 -42.38 -26.27
C ALA A 246 -19.30 -43.71 -25.50
N CYS A 247 -19.14 -43.65 -24.18
CA CYS A 247 -19.13 -44.84 -23.32
C CYS A 247 -20.49 -45.56 -23.31
N GLU A 248 -21.60 -44.81 -23.35
CA GLU A 248 -22.96 -45.36 -23.41
C GLU A 248 -23.28 -46.01 -24.77
N THR A 249 -22.83 -45.39 -25.87
CA THR A 249 -23.10 -45.85 -27.25
C THR A 249 -22.18 -46.97 -27.74
N SER A 250 -21.68 -47.82 -26.82
CA SER A 250 -20.77 -48.94 -27.09
C SER A 250 -19.38 -48.57 -27.66
N LYS A 251 -19.02 -47.28 -27.75
CA LYS A 251 -17.70 -46.80 -28.23
C LYS A 251 -16.74 -46.56 -27.06
N LYS A 252 -16.61 -47.55 -26.16
CA LYS A 252 -15.89 -47.43 -24.88
C LYS A 252 -14.46 -46.87 -24.99
N ARG A 253 -13.67 -47.28 -26.00
CA ARG A 253 -12.28 -46.80 -26.17
C ARG A 253 -12.21 -45.31 -26.46
N ILE A 254 -13.08 -44.82 -27.34
CA ILE A 254 -13.15 -43.39 -27.70
C ILE A 254 -13.67 -42.61 -26.50
N GLY A 255 -14.70 -43.12 -25.81
CA GLY A 255 -15.24 -42.47 -24.62
C GLY A 255 -14.21 -42.33 -23.50
N MET A 256 -13.47 -43.39 -23.19
CA MET A 256 -12.39 -43.35 -22.21
C MET A 256 -11.28 -42.36 -22.60
N LEU A 257 -10.89 -42.30 -23.87
CA LEU A 257 -9.89 -41.34 -24.34
C LEU A 257 -10.34 -39.89 -24.10
N GLN A 258 -11.61 -39.58 -24.40
CA GLN A 258 -12.16 -38.24 -24.18
C GLN A 258 -12.26 -37.88 -22.70
N ILE A 259 -12.63 -38.82 -21.84
CA ILE A 259 -12.66 -38.62 -20.38
C ILE A 259 -11.25 -38.35 -19.85
N VAL A 260 -10.25 -39.14 -20.27
CA VAL A 260 -8.85 -38.91 -19.86
C VAL A 260 -8.36 -37.55 -20.33
N LEU A 261 -8.66 -37.15 -21.57
CA LEU A 261 -8.31 -35.83 -22.08
C LEU A 261 -8.99 -34.72 -21.27
N ALA A 262 -10.27 -34.85 -20.94
CA ALA A 262 -11.00 -33.89 -20.11
C ALA A 262 -10.38 -33.76 -18.71
N LEU A 263 -9.96 -34.86 -18.08
CA LEU A 263 -9.30 -34.85 -16.78
C LEU A 263 -7.92 -34.19 -16.82
N LEU A 264 -7.12 -34.46 -17.86
CA LEU A 264 -5.81 -33.81 -18.05
C LEU A 264 -5.96 -32.29 -18.26
N LEU A 265 -6.91 -31.88 -19.09
CA LEU A 265 -7.22 -30.46 -19.31
C LEU A 265 -7.81 -29.80 -18.06
N GLY A 266 -8.64 -30.54 -17.30
CA GLY A 266 -9.15 -30.10 -16.01
C GLY A 266 -8.05 -29.87 -14.97
N PHE A 267 -7.01 -30.71 -14.95
CA PHE A 267 -5.85 -30.49 -14.07
C PHE A 267 -5.05 -29.24 -14.45
N ALA A 268 -4.88 -28.98 -15.74
CA ALA A 268 -4.25 -27.75 -16.22
C ALA A 268 -5.09 -26.50 -15.87
N SER A 269 -6.41 -26.58 -16.07
CA SER A 269 -7.36 -25.53 -15.68
C SER A 269 -7.33 -25.26 -14.17
N PHE A 270 -7.32 -26.32 -13.36
CA PHE A 270 -7.19 -26.24 -11.91
C PHE A 270 -5.91 -25.52 -11.48
N GLY A 271 -4.77 -25.88 -12.08
CA GLY A 271 -3.49 -25.23 -11.79
C GLY A 271 -3.53 -23.73 -12.05
N MET A 272 -4.15 -23.29 -13.15
CA MET A 272 -4.28 -21.88 -13.49
C MET A 272 -5.23 -21.14 -12.53
N SER A 273 -6.41 -21.70 -12.29
CA SER A 273 -7.41 -21.12 -11.38
C SER A 273 -6.88 -21.02 -9.94
N ALA A 274 -6.27 -22.08 -9.43
CA ALA A 274 -5.68 -22.10 -8.09
C ALA A 274 -4.53 -21.10 -7.96
N SER A 275 -3.66 -21.01 -8.97
CA SER A 275 -2.56 -20.03 -8.98
C SER A 275 -3.08 -18.60 -8.97
N TRP A 276 -4.09 -18.29 -9.78
CA TRP A 276 -4.68 -16.96 -9.83
C TRP A 276 -5.39 -16.58 -8.53
N ILE A 277 -6.24 -17.47 -7.98
CA ILE A 277 -6.94 -17.20 -6.71
C ILE A 277 -5.92 -17.03 -5.58
N SER A 278 -4.87 -17.86 -5.54
CA SER A 278 -3.80 -17.75 -4.54
C SER A 278 -3.03 -16.43 -4.65
N ALA A 279 -2.66 -16.04 -5.88
CA ALA A 279 -1.99 -14.76 -6.13
C ALA A 279 -2.89 -13.57 -5.75
N SER A 280 -4.18 -13.62 -6.11
CA SER A 280 -5.16 -12.59 -5.77
C SER A 280 -5.34 -12.45 -4.25
N MET A 281 -5.44 -13.57 -3.53
CA MET A 281 -5.55 -13.55 -2.07
C MET A 281 -4.28 -13.02 -1.40
N THR A 282 -3.10 -13.41 -1.89
CA THR A 282 -1.81 -12.92 -1.37
C THR A 282 -1.64 -11.41 -1.63
N ASN A 283 -2.05 -10.94 -2.81
CA ASN A 283 -2.03 -9.51 -3.10
C ASN A 283 -3.04 -8.76 -2.22
N GLY A 284 -4.23 -9.33 -2.00
CA GLY A 284 -5.25 -8.79 -1.12
C GLY A 284 -4.79 -8.66 0.33
N THR A 285 -4.06 -9.64 0.88
CA THR A 285 -3.50 -9.55 2.24
C THR A 285 -2.39 -8.51 2.34
N PHE A 286 -1.53 -8.42 1.33
CA PHE A 286 -0.50 -7.39 1.27
C PHE A 286 -1.10 -5.98 1.18
N LEU A 287 -2.13 -5.80 0.35
CA LEU A 287 -2.89 -4.56 0.24
C LEU A 287 -3.58 -4.20 1.56
N ALA A 288 -4.22 -5.18 2.21
CA ALA A 288 -4.87 -4.98 3.49
C ALA A 288 -3.89 -4.52 4.57
N LYS A 289 -2.69 -5.12 4.63
CA LYS A 289 -1.63 -4.74 5.57
C LYS A 289 -1.18 -3.30 5.34
N GLN A 290 -0.92 -2.90 4.10
CA GLN A 290 -0.55 -1.51 3.84
C GLN A 290 -1.66 -0.52 4.17
N ILE A 291 -2.93 -0.86 3.96
CA ILE A 291 -4.04 0.00 4.38
C ILE A 291 -4.04 0.16 5.92
N GLU A 292 -3.69 -0.90 6.65
CA GLU A 292 -3.53 -0.86 8.11
C GLU A 292 -2.34 0.02 8.53
N ASP A 293 -1.19 -0.13 7.86
CA ASP A 293 0.02 0.68 8.09
C ASP A 293 -0.24 2.17 7.77
N GLU A 294 -0.94 2.47 6.67
CA GLU A 294 -1.35 3.84 6.31
C GLU A 294 -2.30 4.45 7.34
N LYS A 295 -3.25 3.67 7.87
CA LYS A 295 -4.15 4.13 8.95
C LYS A 295 -3.36 4.45 10.22
N ALA A 296 -2.42 3.58 10.62
CA ALA A 296 -1.56 3.82 11.77
C ALA A 296 -0.69 5.07 11.58
N ASN A 297 -0.15 5.28 10.37
CA ASN A 297 0.61 6.48 10.03
C ASN A 297 -0.26 7.75 10.12
N LEU A 298 -1.49 7.69 9.61
CA LEU A 298 -2.44 8.79 9.68
C LEU A 298 -2.82 9.14 11.13
N GLU A 299 -2.95 8.15 12.01
CA GLU A 299 -3.16 8.37 13.45
C GLU A 299 -1.94 9.02 14.12
N ASN A 300 -0.72 8.59 13.78
CA ASN A 300 0.51 9.20 14.27
C ASN A 300 0.63 10.66 13.84
N LEU A 301 0.37 10.98 12.57
CA LEU A 301 0.41 12.35 12.05
C LEU A 301 -0.62 13.26 12.72
N LYS A 302 -1.83 12.75 13.01
CA LYS A 302 -2.84 13.48 13.79
C LYS A 302 -2.35 13.78 15.20
N ARG A 303 -1.75 12.80 15.87
CA ARG A 303 -1.19 12.98 17.22
C ARG A 303 -0.09 14.04 17.24
N GLU A 304 0.85 13.99 16.28
CA GLU A 304 1.92 14.99 16.16
C GLU A 304 1.38 16.40 15.91
N LYS A 305 0.36 16.52 15.05
CA LYS A 305 -0.33 17.79 14.81
C LYS A 305 -0.94 18.34 16.11
N ASP A 306 -1.69 17.51 16.82
CA ASP A 306 -2.38 17.91 18.06
C ASP A 306 -1.37 18.31 19.15
N GLU A 307 -0.26 17.58 19.26
CA GLU A 307 0.84 17.90 20.18
C GLU A 307 1.49 19.25 19.85
N ASN A 308 1.83 19.50 18.58
CA ASN A 308 2.41 20.78 18.15
C ASN A 308 1.42 21.94 18.34
N GLN A 309 0.13 21.70 18.09
CA GLN A 309 -0.91 22.70 18.34
C GLN A 309 -1.12 22.98 19.83
N ALA A 310 -0.95 21.98 20.71
CA ALA A 310 -0.96 22.17 22.16
C ALA A 310 0.26 22.98 22.62
N LYS A 311 1.47 22.67 22.13
CA LYS A 311 2.71 23.41 22.42
C LYS A 311 2.61 24.88 21.98
N ALA A 312 2.08 25.13 20.78
CA ALA A 312 1.84 26.49 20.31
C ALA A 312 0.92 27.28 21.25
N ARG A 313 -0.19 26.67 21.69
CA ARG A 313 -1.13 27.31 22.63
C ARG A 313 -0.51 27.59 23.98
N ALA A 314 0.26 26.67 24.53
CA ALA A 314 0.99 26.86 25.78
C ALA A 314 1.96 28.06 25.69
N LEU A 315 2.76 28.13 24.62
CA LEU A 315 3.70 29.24 24.39
C LEU A 315 2.99 30.59 24.21
N GLU A 316 1.80 30.62 23.61
CA GLU A 316 1.00 31.85 23.52
C GLU A 316 0.48 32.31 24.88
N ILE A 317 0.04 31.38 25.72
CA ILE A 317 -0.38 31.67 27.10
C ILE A 317 0.82 32.19 27.90
N ASP A 318 1.97 31.54 27.82
CA ASP A 318 3.19 31.98 28.51
C ASP A 318 3.63 33.38 28.04
N ALA A 319 3.53 33.66 26.74
CA ALA A 319 3.81 34.98 26.19
C ALA A 319 2.83 36.05 26.67
N PHE A 320 1.57 35.67 26.89
CA PHE A 320 0.53 36.56 27.42
C PHE A 320 0.79 36.90 28.89
N VAL A 321 1.07 35.89 29.72
CA VAL A 321 1.42 36.06 31.14
C VAL A 321 2.67 36.92 31.31
N GLU A 322 3.70 36.72 30.49
CA GLU A 322 4.90 37.55 30.51
C GLU A 322 4.60 39.02 30.19
N CYS A 323 3.69 39.28 29.24
CA CYS A 323 3.27 40.63 28.92
C CYS A 323 2.52 41.32 30.08
N GLU A 324 1.67 40.58 30.81
CA GLU A 324 0.95 41.11 31.98
C GLU A 324 1.89 41.48 33.13
N ASN A 325 2.99 40.76 33.31
CA ASN A 325 3.90 40.92 34.46
C ASN A 325 4.94 42.05 34.35
N GLY A 326 5.02 42.77 33.23
CA GLY A 326 6.06 43.81 33.08
C GLY A 326 6.21 44.41 31.68
N GLY A 327 5.24 44.18 30.79
CA GLY A 327 5.26 44.64 29.41
C GLY A 327 5.83 43.62 28.43
N CYS A 328 5.42 43.71 27.15
CA CYS A 328 5.83 42.78 26.09
C CYS A 328 7.28 42.98 25.63
N GLY A 329 8.23 42.63 26.50
CA GLY A 329 9.67 42.68 26.25
C GLY A 329 10.19 41.60 25.30
N ARG A 330 11.52 41.44 25.25
CA ARG A 330 12.20 40.50 24.34
C ARG A 330 11.77 39.04 24.54
N LYS A 331 11.51 38.63 25.79
CA LYS A 331 11.09 37.27 26.14
C LYS A 331 9.71 36.92 25.55
N ALA A 332 8.72 37.79 25.72
CA ALA A 332 7.40 37.61 25.11
C ALA A 332 7.45 37.53 23.58
N LYS A 333 8.33 38.31 22.93
CA LYS A 333 8.55 38.22 21.46
C LYS A 333 9.12 36.87 21.04
N LEU A 334 10.08 36.32 21.81
CA LEU A 334 10.67 35.01 21.52
C LEU A 334 9.63 33.89 21.65
N LEU A 335 8.81 33.91 22.71
CA LEU A 335 7.73 32.94 22.92
C LEU A 335 6.69 32.98 21.79
N ARG A 336 6.29 34.17 21.34
CA ARG A 336 5.38 34.32 20.19
C ARG A 336 6.00 33.82 18.88
N PHE A 337 7.30 34.05 18.69
CA PHE A 337 8.01 33.52 17.53
C PHE A 337 8.02 31.99 17.53
N GLN A 338 8.35 31.37 18.67
CA GLN A 338 8.31 29.91 18.83
C GLN A 338 6.89 29.36 18.65
N ALA A 339 5.88 30.01 19.22
CA ALA A 339 4.47 29.63 19.01
C ALA A 339 4.09 29.67 17.53
N THR A 340 4.56 30.66 16.79
CA THR A 340 4.34 30.77 15.34
C THR A 340 5.02 29.63 14.58
N GLN A 341 6.23 29.22 14.97
CA GLN A 341 6.90 28.05 14.39
C GLN A 341 6.11 26.76 14.63
N TYR A 342 5.66 26.50 15.86
CA TYR A 342 4.84 25.33 16.16
C TYR A 342 3.48 25.35 15.43
N LYS A 343 2.88 26.53 15.20
CA LYS A 343 1.69 26.67 14.36
C LYS A 343 1.97 26.32 12.90
N GLN A 344 3.12 26.73 12.35
CA GLN A 344 3.53 26.36 10.99
C GLN A 344 3.75 24.85 10.86
N ILE A 345 4.45 24.23 11.81
CA ILE A 345 4.65 22.77 11.84
C ILE A 345 3.30 22.03 11.92
N ALA A 346 2.38 22.49 12.79
CA ALA A 346 1.05 21.89 12.88
C ALA A 346 0.25 22.03 11.56
N LEU A 347 0.42 23.14 10.83
CA LEU A 347 -0.20 23.33 9.51
C LEU A 347 0.42 22.40 8.45
N GLU A 348 1.73 22.23 8.44
CA GLU A 348 2.42 21.27 7.56
C GLU A 348 1.92 19.84 7.81
N LYS A 349 1.82 19.44 9.07
CA LYS A 349 1.26 18.14 9.46
C LYS A 349 -0.20 17.98 9.08
N GLN A 350 -1.00 19.05 9.16
CA GLN A 350 -2.38 19.03 8.66
C GLN A 350 -2.43 18.80 7.14
N ASN A 351 -1.56 19.46 6.37
CA ASN A 351 -1.48 19.25 4.93
C ASN A 351 -1.04 17.82 4.58
N GLU A 352 -0.13 17.22 5.35
CA GLU A 352 0.24 15.81 5.22
C GLU A 352 -0.95 14.88 5.51
N VAL A 353 -1.70 15.13 6.59
CA VAL A 353 -2.92 14.36 6.91
C VAL A 353 -3.95 14.47 5.79
N ASP A 354 -4.15 15.66 5.22
CA ASP A 354 -5.11 15.86 4.14
C ASP A 354 -4.66 15.18 2.84
N LYS A 355 -3.36 15.16 2.56
CA LYS A 355 -2.78 14.42 1.43
C LYS A 355 -2.99 12.91 1.59
N VAL A 356 -2.58 12.33 2.73
CA VAL A 356 -2.75 10.89 2.99
C VAL A 356 -4.24 10.54 2.98
N ARG A 357 -5.10 11.35 3.58
CA ARG A 357 -6.56 11.13 3.57
C ARG A 357 -7.14 11.15 2.15
N ALA A 358 -6.63 12.00 1.25
CA ALA A 358 -7.06 12.02 -0.14
C ALA A 358 -6.64 10.74 -0.87
N GLU A 359 -5.44 10.22 -0.59
CA GLU A 359 -4.93 8.95 -1.13
C GLU A 359 -5.72 7.74 -0.58
N THR A 360 -5.99 7.69 0.73
CA THR A 360 -6.71 6.59 1.39
C THR A 360 -8.22 6.56 1.09
N LYS A 361 -8.83 7.67 0.65
CA LYS A 361 -10.26 7.71 0.28
C LYS A 361 -10.57 6.92 -1.00
N ALA A 362 -9.57 6.48 -1.75
CA ALA A 362 -9.79 5.53 -2.84
C ALA A 362 -10.46 4.27 -2.26
N THR A 363 -11.63 3.91 -2.81
CA THR A 363 -12.37 2.71 -2.42
C THR A 363 -11.39 1.52 -2.32
N PRO A 364 -11.39 0.75 -1.22
CA PRO A 364 -10.47 -0.37 -1.10
C PRO A 364 -10.64 -1.28 -2.31
N PRO A 365 -9.54 -1.69 -2.97
CA PRO A 365 -9.64 -2.56 -4.13
C PRO A 365 -10.37 -3.85 -3.74
N GLU A 366 -11.17 -4.41 -4.66
CA GLU A 366 -12.02 -5.58 -4.42
C GLU A 366 -11.25 -6.77 -3.83
N GLU A 367 -9.97 -6.89 -4.17
CA GLU A 367 -9.01 -7.88 -3.65
C GLU A 367 -8.87 -7.81 -2.11
N VAL A 368 -8.94 -6.62 -1.52
CA VAL A 368 -8.88 -6.42 -0.06
C VAL A 368 -10.16 -6.91 0.60
N LEU A 369 -11.32 -6.68 -0.02
CA LEU A 369 -12.60 -7.16 0.51
C LEU A 369 -12.65 -8.69 0.51
N LEU A 370 -12.15 -9.33 -0.56
CA LEU A 370 -12.07 -10.79 -0.62
C LEU A 370 -11.11 -11.33 0.45
N ALA A 371 -9.91 -10.77 0.58
CA ALA A 371 -8.94 -11.19 1.59
C ALA A 371 -9.49 -11.01 3.03
N GLN A 372 -10.21 -9.90 3.30
CA GLN A 372 -10.85 -9.66 4.59
C GLN A 372 -12.01 -10.61 4.84
N ALA A 373 -12.87 -10.87 3.84
CA ALA A 373 -13.96 -11.82 3.96
C ALA A 373 -13.43 -13.23 4.31
N VAL A 374 -12.35 -13.65 3.67
CA VAL A 374 -11.66 -14.91 3.98
C VAL A 374 -11.11 -14.89 5.41
N ARG A 375 -10.36 -13.86 5.79
CA ARG A 375 -9.75 -13.76 7.13
C ARG A 375 -10.80 -13.78 8.25
N ASN A 376 -11.98 -13.22 7.98
CA ASN A 376 -13.08 -13.15 8.94
C ASN A 376 -13.93 -14.43 9.00
N THR A 377 -13.70 -15.43 8.14
CA THR A 377 -14.46 -16.70 8.21
C THR A 377 -13.93 -17.59 9.36
N PRO A 378 -14.73 -17.81 10.42
CA PRO A 378 -14.25 -18.44 11.66
C PRO A 378 -13.94 -19.94 11.52
N PHE A 379 -14.42 -20.58 10.44
CA PHE A 379 -14.33 -22.03 10.26
C PHE A 379 -12.94 -22.53 9.85
N LEU A 380 -12.10 -21.64 9.32
CA LEU A 380 -10.95 -22.02 8.50
C LEU A 380 -9.61 -21.94 9.28
N GLY A 381 -9.51 -21.06 10.29
CA GLY A 381 -8.30 -20.93 11.12
C GLY A 381 -7.06 -20.49 10.33
N ALA A 382 -5.94 -20.22 11.03
CA ALA A 382 -4.73 -19.67 10.40
C ALA A 382 -4.10 -20.58 9.31
N LYS A 383 -4.36 -21.89 9.34
CA LYS A 383 -3.86 -22.83 8.32
C LYS A 383 -4.65 -22.79 7.01
N ALA A 384 -5.83 -22.20 7.00
CA ALA A 384 -6.67 -22.16 5.81
C ALA A 384 -6.32 -21.06 4.83
N GLU A 385 -5.55 -20.04 5.23
CA GLU A 385 -5.14 -18.98 4.30
C GLU A 385 -4.41 -19.57 3.08
N GLY A 386 -3.61 -20.62 3.28
CA GLY A 386 -2.93 -21.34 2.19
C GLY A 386 -3.79 -22.38 1.47
N LEU A 387 -4.78 -23.00 2.14
CA LEU A 387 -5.57 -24.11 1.57
C LEU A 387 -6.87 -23.66 0.90
N LEU A 388 -7.42 -22.52 1.29
CA LEU A 388 -8.69 -22.03 0.77
C LEU A 388 -8.69 -21.76 -0.74
N PRO A 389 -7.64 -21.12 -1.33
CA PRO A 389 -7.58 -20.95 -2.78
C PRO A 389 -7.71 -22.28 -3.54
N TYR A 390 -7.01 -23.30 -3.05
CA TYR A 390 -7.06 -24.64 -3.63
C TYR A 390 -8.43 -25.27 -3.46
N TYR A 391 -9.05 -25.13 -2.29
CA TYR A 391 -10.39 -25.67 -2.05
C TYR A 391 -11.44 -25.05 -2.98
N ILE A 392 -11.44 -23.70 -3.10
CA ILE A 392 -12.35 -22.99 -4.01
C ILE A 392 -12.11 -23.43 -5.46
N ALA A 393 -10.84 -23.45 -5.90
CA ALA A 393 -10.49 -23.89 -7.24
C ALA A 393 -10.92 -25.35 -7.48
N THR A 394 -10.72 -26.26 -6.52
CA THR A 394 -11.11 -27.67 -6.66
C THR A 394 -12.63 -27.80 -6.76
N VAL A 395 -13.40 -27.10 -5.92
CA VAL A 395 -14.86 -27.15 -5.96
C VAL A 395 -15.38 -26.58 -7.29
N MET A 396 -14.85 -25.45 -7.75
CA MET A 396 -15.22 -24.86 -9.04
C MET A 396 -14.92 -25.82 -10.20
N GLU A 397 -13.74 -26.44 -10.22
CA GLU A 397 -13.34 -27.40 -11.26
C GLU A 397 -14.19 -28.67 -11.26
N ILE A 398 -14.50 -29.22 -10.08
CA ILE A 398 -15.39 -30.39 -9.99
C ILE A 398 -16.77 -30.04 -10.56
N ILE A 399 -17.31 -28.87 -10.21
CA ILE A 399 -18.63 -28.45 -10.68
C ILE A 399 -18.63 -28.13 -12.18
N SER A 400 -17.58 -27.53 -12.72
CA SER A 400 -17.48 -27.24 -14.16
C SER A 400 -17.28 -28.49 -15.00
N VAL A 401 -16.39 -29.40 -14.58
CA VAL A 401 -16.09 -30.65 -15.28
C VAL A 401 -17.31 -31.58 -15.27
N LEU A 402 -17.87 -31.85 -14.07
CA LEU A 402 -18.90 -32.89 -13.90
C LEU A 402 -20.31 -32.30 -13.96
N GLY A 403 -20.55 -31.13 -13.37
CA GLY A 403 -21.89 -30.55 -13.29
C GLY A 403 -22.49 -30.31 -14.66
N LEU A 404 -21.77 -29.62 -15.56
CA LEU A 404 -22.25 -29.38 -16.93
C LEU A 404 -22.38 -30.67 -17.74
N ALA A 405 -21.42 -31.59 -17.63
CA ALA A 405 -21.47 -32.85 -18.37
C ALA A 405 -22.66 -33.73 -17.95
N LEU A 406 -22.95 -33.79 -16.65
CA LEU A 406 -24.08 -34.53 -16.10
C LEU A 406 -25.42 -33.84 -16.38
N LEU A 407 -25.47 -32.51 -16.44
CA LEU A 407 -26.70 -31.76 -16.71
C LEU A 407 -27.03 -31.67 -18.22
N TRP A 408 -26.03 -31.82 -19.09
CA TRP A 408 -26.20 -31.98 -20.54
C TRP A 408 -26.52 -33.41 -20.95
N ARG A 409 -26.28 -34.38 -20.07
CA ARG A 409 -26.82 -35.73 -20.20
C ARG A 409 -28.34 -35.61 -20.10
N LYS A 410 -28.98 -35.51 -21.26
CA LYS A 410 -30.42 -35.51 -21.39
C LYS A 410 -30.96 -36.88 -20.97
N ASP A 411 -32.13 -36.84 -20.34
CA ASP A 411 -33.11 -37.94 -20.36
C ASP A 411 -33.28 -38.54 -21.77
#